data_AF-A0A920QIQ6-F1
#
_entry.id   AF-A0A920QIQ6-F1
#
_cell.length_a   1.000
_cell.length_b   1.000
_cell.length_c   1.000
_cell.angle_alpha   90.00
_cell.angle_beta   90.00
_cell.angle_gamma   90.00
#
_symmetry.space_group_name_H-M   'P 1'
#
loop_
_entity.id
_entity.type
_entity.pdbx_description
1 polymer ?
#
loop_
_entity_poly.entity_id
_entity_poly.type
_entity_poly.pdbx_seq_one_letter_code
_entity_poly.pdbx_strand_id
1 'polypeptide(L)'
;MQGLVKPGYGWYPRVSKGGDYWQFYQSFGGKMMDSKSGKLLFDRNAMKKFYAFFAKAVEMGVTRKNHIGTPWDQWYSEVASGKAGLWHGGTWHYARYTGKEGLKGFFDKIMFSLIPAGDNNGRANTITHPLVYLVTNRGSEADAEIAAQLISIASEPRINTLHAIKSAHLGIAKSQMSVPLYSNDRWASEATQRLLPYASAQPNHTGFAPYFDAMWKGLQAAWTGQKSPESAVSDVEAELRANLGSDIIIR
;
A
#
# COMPACT_ATOMS: atom_id res chain seq x y z
N MET A 1 27.20 7.80 -19.00
CA MET A 1 26.11 6.89 -19.41
C MET A 1 24.80 7.66 -19.38
N GLN A 2 23.97 7.53 -20.42
CA GLN A 2 22.63 8.10 -20.44
C GLN A 2 21.68 7.13 -19.71
N GLY A 3 20.89 7.63 -18.76
CA GLY A 3 19.88 6.81 -18.06
C GLY A 3 18.72 6.43 -18.99
N LEU A 4 18.03 5.32 -18.69
CA LEU A 4 16.89 4.83 -19.48
C LEU A 4 15.67 5.79 -19.45
N VAL A 5 15.57 6.62 -18.42
CA VAL A 5 14.51 7.60 -18.21
C VAL A 5 15.09 8.94 -17.76
N LYS A 6 14.28 10.00 -17.86
CA LYS A 6 14.69 11.36 -17.46
C LYS A 6 14.94 11.44 -15.93
N PRO A 7 15.82 12.36 -15.47
CA PRO A 7 15.91 12.67 -14.04
C PRO A 7 14.53 12.97 -13.44
N GLY A 8 14.25 12.38 -12.29
CA GLY A 8 12.97 12.44 -11.58
C GLY A 8 11.92 11.42 -12.05
N TYR A 9 12.23 10.63 -13.08
CA TYR A 9 11.34 9.60 -13.64
C TYR A 9 11.83 8.17 -13.37
N GLY A 10 12.89 8.00 -12.59
CA GLY A 10 13.40 6.69 -12.20
C GLY A 10 12.35 5.89 -11.43
N TRP A 11 11.68 6.51 -10.47
CA TRP A 11 10.69 5.84 -9.63
C TRP A 11 9.47 6.70 -9.32
N TYR A 12 8.29 6.12 -9.58
CA TYR A 12 6.97 6.70 -9.42
C TYR A 12 6.21 6.01 -8.29
N PRO A 13 6.35 6.48 -7.05
CA PRO A 13 5.41 6.11 -6.00
C PRO A 13 4.06 6.79 -6.20
N ARG A 14 3.09 6.40 -5.38
CA ARG A 14 1.80 7.07 -5.26
C ARG A 14 1.96 8.59 -5.14
N VAL A 15 0.98 9.35 -5.62
CA VAL A 15 1.03 10.83 -5.67
C VAL A 15 0.28 11.51 -4.53
N SER A 16 -0.36 10.74 -3.65
CA SER A 16 -1.20 11.21 -2.56
C SER A 16 -1.11 10.28 -1.35
N LYS A 17 -1.66 10.72 -0.21
CA LYS A 17 -1.77 9.88 1.00
C LYS A 17 -2.40 8.53 0.64
N GLY A 18 -1.74 7.44 1.04
CA GLY A 18 -2.20 6.07 0.80
C GLY A 18 -1.46 5.07 1.68
N GLY A 19 -2.16 4.01 2.09
CA GLY A 19 -1.62 3.03 3.03
C GLY A 19 -0.38 2.31 2.52
N ASP A 20 -0.19 2.29 1.20
CA ASP A 20 0.95 1.73 0.50
C ASP A 20 2.30 2.29 1.01
N TYR A 21 2.34 3.53 1.52
CA TYR A 21 3.56 4.12 2.09
C TYR A 21 4.06 3.42 3.36
N TRP A 22 3.18 2.77 4.11
CA TRP A 22 3.57 2.00 5.29
C TRP A 22 4.46 0.81 4.95
N GLN A 23 4.47 0.34 3.69
CA GLN A 23 5.40 -0.69 3.23
C GLN A 23 6.85 -0.25 3.44
N PHE A 24 7.18 1.02 3.23
CA PHE A 24 8.55 1.52 3.41
C PHE A 24 8.94 1.61 4.89
N TYR A 25 8.02 2.04 5.75
CA TYR A 25 8.23 1.97 7.21
C TYR A 25 8.49 0.53 7.68
N GLN A 26 7.69 -0.42 7.20
CA GLN A 26 7.91 -1.84 7.50
C GLN A 26 9.19 -2.41 6.87
N SER A 27 9.61 -1.87 5.73
CA SER A 27 10.85 -2.26 5.06
C SER A 27 12.08 -1.94 5.90
N PHE A 28 11.99 -1.02 6.86
CA PHE A 28 13.03 -0.71 7.84
C PHE A 28 12.78 -1.33 9.23
N GLY A 29 11.92 -2.35 9.32
CA GLY A 29 11.60 -3.07 10.56
C GLY A 29 10.51 -2.42 11.41
N GLY A 30 9.90 -1.33 10.93
CA GLY A 30 8.79 -0.66 11.60
C GLY A 30 7.56 -1.57 11.76
N LYS A 31 6.90 -1.46 12.92
CA LYS A 31 5.60 -2.09 13.18
C LYS A 31 4.61 -0.99 13.53
N MET A 32 3.36 -1.11 13.08
CA MET A 32 2.32 -0.10 13.33
C MET A 32 1.47 -0.42 14.57
N MET A 33 1.53 -1.67 15.05
CA MET A 33 0.75 -2.15 16.18
C MET A 33 1.57 -3.18 16.95
N ASP A 34 1.46 -3.16 18.27
CA ASP A 34 1.98 -4.19 19.14
C ASP A 34 0.94 -5.31 19.29
N SER A 35 1.28 -6.53 18.84
CA SER A 35 0.34 -7.64 18.83
C SER A 35 -0.04 -8.16 20.22
N LYS A 36 0.74 -7.83 21.26
CA LYS A 36 0.48 -8.28 22.64
C LYS A 36 -0.52 -7.37 23.35
N SER A 37 -0.33 -6.06 23.24
CA SER A 37 -1.18 -5.07 23.90
C SER A 37 -2.32 -4.56 23.04
N GLY A 38 -2.28 -4.76 21.72
CA GLY A 38 -3.24 -4.19 20.77
C GLY A 38 -3.06 -2.69 20.53
N LYS A 39 -2.08 -2.06 21.18
CA LYS A 39 -1.78 -0.63 21.04
C LYS A 39 -1.09 -0.33 19.73
N LEU A 40 -1.22 0.92 19.28
CA LEU A 40 -0.41 1.42 18.18
C LEU A 40 1.07 1.44 18.59
N LEU A 41 1.95 1.26 17.60
CA LEU A 41 3.40 1.25 17.81
C LEU A 41 4.05 2.22 16.83
N PHE A 42 4.87 3.12 17.36
CA PHE A 42 5.72 4.03 16.59
C PHE A 42 7.19 3.77 16.92
N ASP A 43 7.94 3.36 15.90
CA ASP A 43 9.37 3.10 15.94
C ASP A 43 10.10 4.28 15.28
N ARG A 44 10.75 5.11 16.10
CA ARG A 44 11.41 6.35 15.65
C ARG A 44 12.48 6.06 14.61
N ASN A 45 13.28 5.01 14.83
CA ASN A 45 14.41 4.70 13.96
C ASN A 45 13.92 4.23 12.58
N ALA A 46 12.93 3.33 12.54
CA ALA A 46 12.35 2.88 11.28
C ALA A 46 11.66 4.04 10.54
N MET A 47 10.94 4.92 11.25
CA MET A 47 10.30 6.09 10.64
C MET A 47 11.33 7.05 10.04
N LYS A 48 12.44 7.29 10.75
CA LYS A 48 13.53 8.13 10.24
C LYS A 48 14.13 7.57 8.96
N LYS A 49 14.43 6.27 8.92
CA LYS A 49 15.00 5.62 7.73
C LYS A 49 14.03 5.67 6.56
N PHE A 50 12.74 5.46 6.81
CA PHE A 50 11.69 5.63 5.81
C PHE A 50 11.67 7.05 5.24
N TYR A 51 11.64 8.10 6.07
CA TYR A 51 11.69 9.48 5.56
C TYR A 51 13.00 9.80 4.83
N ALA A 52 14.13 9.33 5.35
CA ALA A 52 15.44 9.51 4.74
C ALA A 52 15.54 8.85 3.36
N PHE A 53 14.92 7.68 3.18
CA PHE A 53 14.86 7.01 1.89
C PHE A 53 14.20 7.88 0.81
N PHE A 54 13.07 8.50 1.12
CA PHE A 54 12.37 9.38 0.18
C PHE A 54 13.10 10.70 -0.07
N ALA A 55 13.63 11.32 0.99
CA ALA A 55 14.46 12.51 0.84
C ALA A 55 15.69 12.22 -0.06
N LYS A 56 16.33 11.07 0.12
CA LYS A 56 17.48 10.64 -0.69
C LYS A 56 17.08 10.33 -2.13
N ALA A 57 15.93 9.70 -2.36
CA ALA A 57 15.41 9.46 -3.72
C ALA A 57 15.18 10.77 -4.49
N VAL A 58 14.73 11.83 -3.82
CA VAL A 58 14.61 13.17 -4.39
C VAL A 58 15.98 13.79 -4.65
N GLU A 59 16.88 13.74 -3.67
CA GLU A 59 18.25 14.26 -3.79
C GLU A 59 19.02 13.62 -4.96
N MET A 60 18.88 12.31 -5.13
CA MET A 60 19.49 11.55 -6.22
C MET A 60 18.80 11.75 -7.57
N GLY A 61 17.69 12.51 -7.63
CA GLY A 61 16.92 12.70 -8.84
C GLY A 61 16.29 11.40 -9.37
N VAL A 62 16.02 10.42 -8.51
CA VAL A 62 15.28 9.20 -8.87
C VAL A 62 13.79 9.49 -8.94
N THR A 63 13.30 10.36 -8.05
CA THR A 63 11.95 10.93 -8.07
C THR A 63 12.00 12.45 -7.92
N ARG A 64 10.88 13.15 -8.11
CA ARG A 64 10.84 14.62 -8.10
C ARG A 64 10.40 15.18 -6.75
N LYS A 65 10.94 16.33 -6.38
CA LYS A 65 10.50 17.11 -5.20
C LYS A 65 9.00 17.47 -5.25
N ASN A 66 8.47 17.76 -6.45
CA ASN A 66 7.06 18.06 -6.69
C ASN A 66 6.25 16.85 -7.22
N HIS A 67 6.69 15.62 -6.96
CA HIS A 67 5.99 14.42 -7.41
C HIS A 67 4.63 14.23 -6.71
N ILE A 68 4.59 14.44 -5.39
CA ILE A 68 3.34 14.44 -4.62
C ILE A 68 2.44 15.56 -5.13
N GLY A 69 1.18 15.22 -5.44
CA GLY A 69 0.22 16.13 -6.07
C GLY A 69 0.16 16.04 -7.59
N THR A 70 0.99 15.23 -8.24
CA THR A 70 0.85 14.94 -9.69
C THR A 70 -0.55 14.38 -9.96
N PRO A 71 -1.30 14.89 -10.96
CA PRO A 71 -2.62 14.37 -11.29
C PRO A 71 -2.58 12.89 -11.64
N TRP A 72 -3.57 12.11 -11.16
CA TRP A 72 -3.60 10.66 -11.36
C TRP A 72 -3.59 10.24 -12.83
N ASP A 73 -4.36 10.90 -13.69
CA ASP A 73 -4.38 10.55 -15.12
C ASP A 73 -3.03 10.84 -15.79
N GLN A 74 -2.33 11.90 -15.39
CA GLN A 74 -0.95 12.13 -15.83
C GLN A 74 -0.04 10.99 -15.34
N TRP A 75 -0.10 10.66 -14.04
CA TRP A 75 0.74 9.61 -13.46
C TRP A 75 0.54 8.26 -14.17
N TYR A 76 -0.71 7.84 -14.41
CA TYR A 76 -1.02 6.60 -15.13
C TYR A 76 -0.49 6.64 -16.56
N SER A 77 -0.72 7.76 -17.28
CA SER A 77 -0.25 7.94 -18.65
C SER A 77 1.28 7.91 -18.75
N GLU A 78 1.99 8.54 -17.81
CA GLU A 78 3.46 8.55 -17.78
C GLU A 78 4.03 7.15 -17.51
N VAL A 79 3.41 6.35 -16.64
CA VAL A 79 3.81 4.94 -16.47
C VAL A 79 3.50 4.12 -17.72
N ALA A 80 2.28 4.23 -18.27
CA ALA A 80 1.85 3.43 -19.42
C ALA A 80 2.67 3.71 -20.69
N SER A 81 3.15 4.96 -20.85
CA SER A 81 4.00 5.37 -21.97
C SER A 81 5.50 5.05 -21.78
N GLY A 82 5.88 4.41 -20.68
CA GLY A 82 7.27 4.08 -20.38
C GLY A 82 8.14 5.29 -20.01
N LYS A 83 7.52 6.44 -19.66
CA LYS A 83 8.28 7.60 -19.17
C LYS A 83 8.86 7.35 -17.79
N ALA A 84 8.16 6.58 -16.95
CA ALA A 84 8.65 6.17 -15.63
C ALA A 84 9.32 4.79 -15.69
N GLY A 85 10.46 4.62 -15.02
CA GLY A 85 11.21 3.37 -15.02
C GLY A 85 10.62 2.31 -14.10
N LEU A 86 10.30 2.70 -12.86
CA LEU A 86 9.63 1.85 -11.87
C LEU A 86 8.40 2.59 -11.33
N TRP A 87 7.37 1.85 -10.93
CA TRP A 87 6.28 2.43 -10.14
C TRP A 87 5.95 1.58 -8.92
N HIS A 88 5.37 2.22 -7.92
CA HIS A 88 4.79 1.56 -6.76
C HIS A 88 3.28 1.78 -6.78
N GLY A 89 2.54 0.67 -6.74
CA GLY A 89 1.08 0.64 -6.83
C GLY A 89 0.54 -0.72 -6.41
N GLY A 90 -0.78 -0.86 -6.39
CA GLY A 90 -1.44 -2.10 -5.97
C GLY A 90 -1.84 -3.01 -7.11
N THR A 91 -2.40 -4.17 -6.77
CA THR A 91 -2.68 -5.23 -7.77
C THR A 91 -3.68 -4.82 -8.85
N TRP A 92 -4.61 -3.91 -8.52
CA TRP A 92 -5.58 -3.36 -9.48
C TRP A 92 -4.93 -2.64 -10.67
N HIS A 93 -3.65 -2.26 -10.55
CA HIS A 93 -2.91 -1.64 -11.66
C HIS A 93 -2.83 -2.57 -12.88
N TYR A 94 -2.82 -3.90 -12.69
CA TYR A 94 -2.85 -4.84 -13.81
C TYR A 94 -4.08 -4.61 -14.69
N ALA A 95 -5.30 -4.59 -14.12
CA ALA A 95 -6.52 -4.31 -14.86
C ALA A 95 -6.55 -2.89 -15.44
N ARG A 96 -6.01 -1.90 -14.70
CA ARG A 96 -5.93 -0.51 -15.20
C ARG A 96 -5.08 -0.41 -16.46
N TYR A 97 -3.88 -0.99 -16.44
CA TYR A 97 -2.94 -0.88 -17.56
C TYR A 97 -3.33 -1.74 -18.75
N THR A 98 -3.79 -2.97 -18.53
CA THR A 98 -4.22 -3.85 -19.64
C THR A 98 -5.58 -3.45 -20.22
N GLY A 99 -6.41 -2.77 -19.43
CA GLY A 99 -7.67 -2.16 -19.84
C GLY A 99 -7.51 -0.74 -20.35
N LYS A 100 -7.76 0.26 -19.47
CA LYS A 100 -7.89 1.68 -19.84
C LYS A 100 -6.66 2.23 -20.56
N GLU A 101 -5.46 1.89 -20.09
CA GLU A 101 -4.22 2.40 -20.71
C GLU A 101 -3.75 1.57 -21.92
N GLY A 102 -4.43 0.47 -22.24
CA GLY A 102 -4.22 -0.30 -23.47
C GLY A 102 -2.92 -1.11 -23.56
N LEU A 103 -2.22 -1.34 -22.46
CA LEU A 103 -0.96 -2.10 -22.43
C LEU A 103 -1.19 -3.55 -22.90
N LYS A 104 -0.56 -3.91 -24.02
CA LYS A 104 -0.51 -5.27 -24.56
C LYS A 104 0.80 -5.97 -24.16
N GLY A 105 0.72 -7.27 -23.87
CA GLY A 105 1.88 -8.07 -23.47
C GLY A 105 2.41 -7.69 -22.09
N PHE A 106 1.54 -7.60 -21.07
CA PHE A 106 1.93 -7.20 -19.71
C PHE A 106 3.11 -8.04 -19.21
N PHE A 107 3.03 -9.37 -19.32
CA PHE A 107 4.05 -10.28 -18.82
C PHE A 107 5.36 -10.28 -19.61
N ASP A 108 5.39 -9.68 -20.80
CA ASP A 108 6.60 -9.55 -21.61
C ASP A 108 7.32 -8.23 -21.34
N LYS A 109 6.61 -7.23 -20.79
CA LYS A 109 7.08 -5.85 -20.62
C LYS A 109 7.24 -5.44 -19.16
N ILE A 110 6.47 -6.05 -18.26
CA ILE A 110 6.36 -5.67 -16.86
C ILE A 110 6.84 -6.82 -15.99
N MET A 111 7.71 -6.47 -15.05
CA MET A 111 8.04 -7.28 -13.90
C MET A 111 7.39 -6.67 -12.66
N PHE A 112 6.98 -7.52 -11.71
CA PHE A 112 6.45 -7.09 -10.43
C PHE A 112 7.11 -7.88 -9.30
N SER A 113 7.25 -7.24 -8.15
CA SER A 113 7.86 -7.83 -6.96
C SER A 113 7.25 -7.24 -5.69
N LEU A 114 7.64 -7.80 -4.56
CA LEU A 114 7.48 -7.16 -3.26
C LEU A 114 8.25 -5.83 -3.21
N ILE A 115 7.88 -4.96 -2.27
CA ILE A 115 8.76 -3.86 -1.87
C ILE A 115 9.97 -4.47 -1.13
N PRO A 116 11.21 -4.15 -1.52
CA PRO A 116 12.41 -4.76 -0.91
C PRO A 116 12.57 -4.41 0.57
N ALA A 117 13.38 -5.21 1.27
CA ALA A 117 13.89 -4.79 2.58
C ALA A 117 14.71 -3.50 2.44
N GLY A 118 14.54 -2.56 3.36
CA GLY A 118 15.27 -1.30 3.40
C GLY A 118 16.63 -1.42 4.09
N ASP A 119 16.78 -2.37 5.02
CA ASP A 119 18.04 -2.74 5.67
C ASP A 119 17.97 -4.16 6.26
N ASN A 120 19.00 -4.55 7.02
CA ASN A 120 19.09 -5.86 7.68
C ASN A 120 18.04 -6.09 8.78
N ASN A 121 17.36 -5.05 9.26
CA ASN A 121 16.24 -5.16 10.21
C ASN A 121 14.88 -5.25 9.49
N GLY A 122 14.91 -5.06 8.18
CA GLY A 122 13.77 -5.08 7.29
C GLY A 122 13.42 -6.45 6.74
N ARG A 123 12.39 -6.46 5.89
CA ARG A 123 12.01 -7.60 5.05
C ARG A 123 11.29 -7.11 3.80
N ALA A 124 11.36 -7.91 2.74
CA ALA A 124 10.49 -7.69 1.59
C ALA A 124 9.03 -7.86 2.01
N ASN A 125 8.13 -6.98 1.55
CA ASN A 125 6.76 -6.97 2.04
C ASN A 125 5.74 -6.41 1.03
N THR A 126 4.47 -6.69 1.34
CA THR A 126 3.32 -5.96 0.81
C THR A 126 2.34 -5.61 1.93
N ILE A 127 1.44 -4.68 1.66
CA ILE A 127 0.41 -4.26 2.63
C ILE A 127 -0.97 -4.29 1.97
N THR A 128 -1.98 -4.59 2.78
CA THR A 128 -3.39 -4.48 2.41
C THR A 128 -4.11 -3.53 3.35
N HIS A 129 -5.10 -2.83 2.80
CA HIS A 129 -6.15 -2.18 3.56
C HIS A 129 -7.41 -3.07 3.43
N PRO A 130 -7.61 -4.04 4.34
CA PRO A 130 -8.71 -4.97 4.19
C PRO A 130 -10.03 -4.21 4.32
N LEU A 131 -10.87 -4.29 3.28
CA LEU A 131 -12.26 -3.89 3.35
C LEU A 131 -13.08 -5.09 3.79
N VAL A 132 -13.95 -4.88 4.78
CA VAL A 132 -14.80 -5.94 5.36
C VAL A 132 -16.27 -5.59 5.17
N TYR A 133 -17.09 -6.61 4.98
CA TYR A 133 -18.54 -6.47 5.11
C TYR A 133 -18.91 -6.47 6.59
N LEU A 134 -19.79 -5.54 6.99
CA LEU A 134 -20.31 -5.42 8.35
C LEU A 134 -21.84 -5.42 8.30
N VAL A 135 -22.47 -6.17 9.20
CA VAL A 135 -23.92 -6.12 9.41
C VAL A 135 -24.19 -5.12 10.53
N THR A 136 -25.00 -4.10 10.25
CA THR A 136 -25.39 -3.12 11.26
C THR A 136 -26.38 -3.73 12.24
N ASN A 137 -26.37 -3.25 13.49
CA ASN A 137 -27.39 -3.58 14.48
C ASN A 137 -28.67 -2.73 14.35
N ARG A 138 -28.77 -1.92 13.28
CA ARG A 138 -29.97 -1.15 12.94
C ARG A 138 -30.86 -2.00 12.03
N GLY A 139 -32.16 -2.03 12.31
CA GLY A 139 -33.13 -2.82 11.55
C GLY A 139 -33.65 -4.01 12.34
N SER A 140 -34.47 -4.83 11.70
CA SER A 140 -35.03 -6.06 12.28
C SER A 140 -34.04 -7.23 12.19
N GLU A 141 -34.28 -8.30 12.94
CA GLU A 141 -33.53 -9.56 12.80
C GLU A 141 -33.63 -10.12 11.37
N ALA A 142 -34.79 -9.98 10.73
CA ALA A 142 -35.00 -10.39 9.34
C ALA A 142 -34.09 -9.60 8.38
N ASP A 143 -33.91 -8.29 8.58
CA ASP A 143 -32.99 -7.48 7.78
C ASP A 143 -31.54 -7.93 7.95
N ALA A 144 -31.14 -8.21 9.20
CA ALA A 144 -29.80 -8.71 9.51
C ALA A 144 -29.55 -10.08 8.86
N GLU A 145 -30.53 -10.97 8.86
CA GLU A 145 -30.46 -12.27 8.21
C GLU A 145 -30.30 -12.14 6.69
N ILE A 146 -31.12 -11.31 6.04
CA ILE A 146 -31.02 -11.04 4.60
C ILE A 146 -29.64 -10.45 4.26
N ALA A 147 -29.16 -9.47 5.05
CA ALA A 147 -27.84 -8.88 4.84
C ALA A 147 -26.72 -9.93 4.99
N ALA A 148 -26.80 -10.80 5.97
CA ALA A 148 -25.83 -11.89 6.16
C ALA A 148 -25.85 -12.89 5.00
N GLN A 149 -27.04 -13.26 4.48
CA GLN A 149 -27.18 -14.11 3.30
C GLN A 149 -26.55 -13.45 2.05
N LEU A 150 -26.79 -12.15 1.84
CA LEU A 150 -26.19 -11.41 0.73
C LEU A 150 -24.66 -11.38 0.83
N ILE A 151 -24.10 -11.17 2.02
CA ILE A 151 -22.65 -11.22 2.24
C ILE A 151 -22.10 -12.61 1.95
N SER A 152 -22.81 -13.66 2.38
CA SER A 152 -22.44 -15.06 2.11
C SER A 152 -22.38 -15.34 0.61
N ILE A 153 -23.39 -14.91 -0.14
CA ILE A 153 -23.45 -15.05 -1.60
C ILE A 153 -22.30 -14.26 -2.26
N ALA A 154 -22.10 -12.99 -1.89
CA ALA A 154 -21.06 -12.15 -2.48
C ALA A 154 -19.62 -12.65 -2.18
N SER A 155 -19.45 -13.32 -1.04
CA SER A 155 -18.17 -13.86 -0.59
C SER A 155 -17.95 -15.32 -1.01
N GLU A 156 -18.94 -15.96 -1.65
CA GLU A 156 -18.82 -17.33 -2.14
C GLU A 156 -17.65 -17.41 -3.13
N PRO A 157 -16.77 -18.44 -3.05
CA PRO A 157 -15.52 -18.46 -3.81
C PRO A 157 -15.67 -18.32 -5.33
N ARG A 158 -16.70 -18.91 -5.96
CA ARG A 158 -16.92 -18.80 -7.41
C ARG A 158 -17.43 -17.40 -7.76
N ILE A 159 -18.35 -16.84 -6.98
CA ILE A 159 -18.88 -15.50 -7.20
C ILE A 159 -17.80 -14.44 -6.96
N ASN A 160 -17.08 -14.52 -5.85
CA ASN A 160 -16.00 -13.57 -5.55
C ASN A 160 -14.86 -13.65 -6.57
N THR A 161 -14.59 -14.83 -7.13
CA THR A 161 -13.60 -15.00 -8.22
C THR A 161 -13.95 -14.13 -9.43
N LEU A 162 -15.23 -13.99 -9.80
CA LEU A 162 -15.63 -13.08 -10.89
C LEU A 162 -15.21 -11.64 -10.60
N HIS A 163 -15.41 -11.18 -9.37
CA HIS A 163 -15.01 -9.84 -8.93
C HIS A 163 -13.48 -9.69 -8.92
N ALA A 164 -12.76 -10.65 -8.34
CA ALA A 164 -11.31 -10.65 -8.22
C ALA A 164 -10.64 -10.54 -9.60
N ILE A 165 -11.04 -11.38 -10.56
CA ILE A 165 -10.48 -11.37 -11.92
C ILE A 165 -10.82 -10.06 -12.64
N LYS A 166 -12.09 -9.64 -12.62
CA LYS A 166 -12.53 -8.42 -13.34
C LYS A 166 -11.82 -7.16 -12.85
N SER A 167 -11.51 -7.09 -11.55
CA SER A 167 -10.91 -5.92 -10.92
C SER A 167 -9.40 -6.04 -10.67
N ALA A 168 -8.80 -7.21 -10.98
CA ALA A 168 -7.43 -7.58 -10.64
C ALA A 168 -7.09 -7.47 -9.13
N HIS A 169 -8.09 -7.60 -8.27
CA HIS A 169 -7.89 -7.86 -6.85
C HIS A 169 -7.66 -9.35 -6.60
N LEU A 170 -7.08 -9.67 -5.45
CA LEU A 170 -6.85 -11.06 -5.04
C LEU A 170 -8.07 -11.62 -4.31
N GLY A 171 -8.19 -12.95 -4.33
CA GLY A 171 -9.26 -13.64 -3.63
C GLY A 171 -9.22 -13.41 -2.12
N ILE A 172 -10.40 -13.39 -1.51
CA ILE A 172 -10.59 -13.21 -0.06
C ILE A 172 -10.58 -14.55 0.71
N ALA A 173 -10.63 -15.68 0.01
CA ALA A 173 -10.60 -17.02 0.59
C ALA A 173 -9.62 -17.95 -0.13
N LYS A 174 -8.95 -18.84 0.63
CA LYS A 174 -8.01 -19.83 0.08
C LYS A 174 -8.67 -20.76 -0.95
N SER A 175 -9.94 -21.08 -0.77
CA SER A 175 -10.71 -21.95 -1.68
C SER A 175 -10.86 -21.37 -3.09
N GLN A 176 -10.69 -20.05 -3.28
CA GLN A 176 -10.68 -19.45 -4.61
C GLN A 176 -9.51 -19.96 -5.46
N MET A 177 -8.39 -20.37 -4.86
CA MET A 177 -7.28 -20.98 -5.59
C MET A 177 -7.65 -22.32 -6.25
N SER A 178 -8.75 -22.95 -5.85
CA SER A 178 -9.26 -24.18 -6.47
C SER A 178 -10.34 -23.91 -7.52
N VAL A 179 -10.76 -22.65 -7.71
CA VAL A 179 -11.74 -22.28 -8.74
C VAL A 179 -10.98 -22.14 -10.08
N PRO A 180 -11.33 -22.91 -11.13
CA PRO A 180 -10.57 -22.92 -12.38
C PRO A 180 -10.39 -21.55 -13.02
N LEU A 181 -11.40 -20.67 -12.91
CA LEU A 181 -11.31 -19.30 -13.42
C LEU A 181 -10.21 -18.48 -12.72
N TYR A 182 -9.96 -18.71 -11.43
CA TYR A 182 -8.90 -18.04 -10.68
C TYR A 182 -7.54 -18.70 -10.91
N SER A 183 -7.48 -20.03 -10.76
CA SER A 183 -6.23 -20.79 -10.84
C SER A 183 -5.59 -20.75 -12.24
N ASN A 184 -6.40 -20.58 -13.28
CA ASN A 184 -5.93 -20.48 -14.66
C ASN A 184 -5.69 -19.02 -15.10
N ASP A 185 -6.08 -18.03 -14.31
CA ASP A 185 -5.69 -16.64 -14.56
C ASP A 185 -4.25 -16.41 -14.08
N ARG A 186 -3.37 -16.07 -15.02
CA ARG A 186 -1.93 -15.92 -14.76
C ARG A 186 -1.64 -14.81 -13.76
N TRP A 187 -2.34 -13.67 -13.85
CA TRP A 187 -2.11 -12.55 -12.93
C TRP A 187 -2.54 -12.92 -11.51
N ALA A 188 -3.77 -13.41 -11.35
CA ALA A 188 -4.33 -13.79 -10.06
C ALA A 188 -3.46 -14.86 -9.38
N SER A 189 -3.06 -15.89 -10.12
CA SER A 189 -2.22 -16.97 -9.58
C SER A 189 -0.82 -16.50 -9.21
N GLU A 190 -0.10 -15.80 -10.09
CA GLU A 190 1.26 -15.34 -9.78
C GLU A 190 1.26 -14.30 -8.66
N ALA A 191 0.34 -13.33 -8.64
CA ALA A 191 0.24 -12.33 -7.58
C ALA A 191 -0.14 -12.95 -6.23
N THR A 192 -1.06 -13.93 -6.22
CA THR A 192 -1.41 -14.69 -5.01
C THR A 192 -0.20 -15.44 -4.47
N GLN A 193 0.56 -16.14 -5.32
CA GLN A 193 1.70 -16.93 -4.86
C GLN A 193 2.90 -16.06 -4.44
N ARG A 194 3.17 -14.98 -5.16
CA ARG A 194 4.39 -14.17 -4.97
C ARG A 194 4.23 -13.03 -3.97
N LEU A 195 3.03 -12.49 -3.81
CA LEU A 195 2.79 -11.29 -3.00
C LEU A 195 2.04 -11.58 -1.70
N LEU A 196 0.93 -12.32 -1.78
CA LEU A 196 0.01 -12.51 -0.65
C LEU A 196 0.66 -13.14 0.61
N PRO A 197 1.61 -14.10 0.52
CA PRO A 197 2.26 -14.66 1.70
C PRO A 197 3.06 -13.65 2.53
N TYR A 198 3.40 -12.51 1.92
CA TYR A 198 4.18 -11.43 2.54
C TYR A 198 3.33 -10.21 2.88
N ALA A 199 2.00 -10.34 2.76
CA ALA A 199 1.07 -9.27 3.05
C ALA A 199 0.88 -9.07 4.56
N SER A 200 0.81 -7.82 4.97
CA SER A 200 0.33 -7.41 6.29
C SER A 200 -0.89 -6.52 6.14
N ALA A 201 -1.74 -6.45 7.17
CA ALA A 201 -2.85 -5.51 7.20
C ALA A 201 -2.45 -4.20 7.89
N GLN A 202 -3.02 -3.08 7.44
CA GLN A 202 -3.04 -1.87 8.25
C GLN A 202 -3.79 -2.13 9.58
N PRO A 203 -3.40 -1.47 10.69
CA PRO A 203 -4.08 -1.61 11.97
C PRO A 203 -5.56 -1.29 11.88
N ASN A 204 -6.40 -2.21 12.38
CA ASN A 204 -7.81 -1.93 12.64
C ASN A 204 -7.94 -1.30 14.04
N HIS A 205 -7.53 -0.03 14.16
CA HIS A 205 -7.49 0.70 15.43
C HIS A 205 -8.06 2.11 15.21
N THR A 206 -8.94 2.57 16.11
CA THR A 206 -9.63 3.86 16.00
C THR A 206 -8.65 5.05 15.98
N GLY A 207 -7.56 4.95 16.75
CA GLY A 207 -6.45 5.91 16.73
C GLY A 207 -5.53 5.85 15.50
N PHE A 208 -5.76 4.97 14.52
CA PHE A 208 -4.84 4.84 13.37
C PHE A 208 -4.94 6.02 12.41
N ALA A 209 -6.10 6.67 12.30
CA ALA A 209 -6.28 7.84 11.45
C ALA A 209 -5.31 8.99 11.80
N PRO A 210 -5.26 9.50 13.04
CA PRO A 210 -4.28 10.54 13.41
C PRO A 210 -2.84 10.05 13.30
N TYR A 211 -2.56 8.75 13.53
CA TYR A 211 -1.21 8.21 13.31
C TYR A 211 -0.80 8.32 11.83
N PHE A 212 -1.69 7.98 10.92
CA PHE A 212 -1.45 8.09 9.50
C PHE A 212 -1.36 9.55 9.03
N ASP A 213 -2.15 10.47 9.59
CA ASP A 213 -2.01 11.89 9.30
C ASP A 213 -0.64 12.44 9.71
N ALA A 214 -0.18 12.16 10.93
CA ALA A 214 1.12 12.58 11.41
C ALA A 214 2.25 12.01 10.54
N MET A 215 2.20 10.69 10.23
CA MET A 215 3.17 10.04 9.34
C MET A 215 3.21 10.72 7.97
N TRP A 216 2.05 10.98 7.37
CA TRP A 216 1.97 11.57 6.03
C TRP A 216 2.54 12.99 5.99
N LYS A 217 2.21 13.83 6.98
CA LYS A 217 2.77 15.19 7.11
C LYS A 217 4.30 15.15 7.25
N GLY A 218 4.82 14.26 8.09
CA GLY A 218 6.25 14.07 8.29
C GLY A 218 6.96 13.64 7.00
N LEU A 219 6.38 12.69 6.26
CA LEU A 219 6.89 12.28 4.96
C LEU A 219 6.94 13.45 3.98
N GLN A 220 5.86 14.24 3.86
CA GLN A 220 5.83 15.39 2.95
C GLN A 220 6.90 16.43 3.30
N ALA A 221 7.08 16.74 4.59
CA ALA A 221 8.07 17.69 5.06
C ALA A 221 9.51 17.22 4.75
N ALA A 222 9.80 15.93 4.98
CA ALA A 222 11.10 15.34 4.66
C ALA A 222 11.34 15.25 3.15
N TRP A 223 10.35 14.77 2.38
CA TRP A 223 10.40 14.65 0.93
C TRP A 223 10.72 15.97 0.24
N THR A 224 10.06 17.04 0.66
CA THR A 224 10.25 18.37 0.09
C THR A 224 11.51 19.06 0.60
N GLY A 225 12.19 18.50 1.60
CA GLY A 225 13.31 19.13 2.27
C GLY A 225 12.91 20.33 3.14
N GLN A 226 11.63 20.50 3.45
CA GLN A 226 11.16 21.49 4.41
C GLN A 226 11.69 21.19 5.83
N LYS A 227 11.83 19.90 6.15
CA LYS A 227 12.46 19.42 7.39
C LYS A 227 13.44 18.30 7.09
N SER A 228 14.43 18.13 7.97
CA SER A 228 15.25 16.90 7.96
C SER A 228 14.40 15.70 8.40
N PRO A 229 14.76 14.46 8.00
CA PRO A 229 14.07 13.26 8.45
C PRO A 229 13.96 13.16 9.99
N GLU A 230 15.02 13.52 10.72
CA GLU A 230 15.03 13.50 12.20
C GLU A 230 14.06 14.54 12.79
N SER A 231 14.05 15.76 12.24
CA SER A 231 13.13 16.81 12.70
C SER A 231 11.68 16.42 12.42
N ALA A 232 11.39 15.89 11.23
CA ALA A 232 10.04 15.43 10.88
C ALA A 232 9.58 14.29 11.80
N VAL A 233 10.44 13.32 12.13
CA VAL A 233 10.13 12.25 13.08
C VAL A 233 9.87 12.78 14.49
N SER A 234 10.56 13.83 14.90
CA SER A 234 10.35 14.47 16.20
C SER A 234 8.99 15.17 16.29
N ASP A 235 8.56 15.83 15.22
CA ASP A 235 7.20 16.40 15.16
C ASP A 235 6.13 15.30 15.21
N VAL A 236 6.34 14.20 14.46
CA VAL A 236 5.41 13.06 14.48
C VAL A 236 5.31 12.48 15.88
N GLU A 237 6.42 12.24 16.59
CA GLU A 237 6.34 11.78 17.97
C GLU A 237 5.53 12.74 18.86
N ALA A 238 5.79 14.04 18.77
CA ALA A 238 5.07 15.02 19.57
C ALA A 238 3.57 15.01 19.28
N GLU A 239 3.17 14.96 17.99
CA GLU A 239 1.77 14.87 17.56
C GLU A 239 1.12 13.56 18.05
N LEU A 240 1.82 12.44 17.99
CA LEU A 240 1.30 11.15 18.46
C LEU A 240 1.14 11.10 19.97
N ARG A 241 2.11 11.62 20.73
CA ARG A 241 1.99 11.71 22.19
C ARG A 241 0.80 12.56 22.61
N ALA A 242 0.59 13.69 21.94
CA ALA A 242 -0.52 14.59 22.23
C ALA A 242 -1.89 13.97 21.90
N ASN A 243 -2.00 13.28 20.76
CA ASN A 243 -3.30 12.78 20.28
C ASN A 243 -3.67 11.38 20.78
N LEU A 244 -2.68 10.53 21.10
CA LEU A 244 -2.91 9.12 21.41
C LEU A 244 -2.49 8.74 22.83
N GLY A 245 -1.66 9.55 23.50
CA GLY A 245 -1.29 9.33 24.91
C GLY A 245 -0.84 7.90 25.19
N SER A 246 -1.59 7.20 26.03
CA SER A 246 -1.31 5.82 26.45
C SER A 246 -1.70 4.74 25.45
N ASP A 247 -2.42 5.07 24.37
CA ASP A 247 -2.84 4.14 23.30
C ASP A 247 -1.74 3.86 22.27
N ILE A 248 -0.60 4.56 22.39
CA ILE A 248 0.57 4.35 21.54
C ILE A 248 1.82 4.04 22.35
N ILE A 249 2.61 3.09 21.86
CA ILE A 249 3.95 2.77 22.32
C ILE A 249 4.95 3.45 21.39
N ILE A 250 5.85 4.25 21.96
CA ILE A 250 6.89 4.96 21.22
C ILE A 250 8.26 4.41 21.65
N ARG A 251 9.07 4.01 20.67
CA ARG A 251 10.41 3.45 20.89
C ARG A 251 11.42 3.92 19.85
#